data_AF-A0A6I4ZL13-F1
#
_entry.id   AF-A0A6I4ZL13-F1
#
_cell.length_a   1.000
_cell.length_b   1.000
_cell.length_c   1.000
_cell.angle_alpha   90.00
_cell.angle_beta   90.00
_cell.angle_gamma   90.00
#
_symmetry.space_group_name_H-M   'P 1'
#
loop_
_entity.id
_entity.type
_entity.pdbx_description
1 polymer ?
#
loop_
_entity_poly.entity_id
_entity_poly.type
_entity_poly.pdbx_seq_one_letter_code
_entity_poly.pdbx_strand_id
1 'polypeptide(L)'
;MSLRLGVARDAGLDEDMAAKIDHYEDSDLPEHQKVALRLTDAFVTAPGAISDELRAQVQAHFTEAQIVELMLDMSKWSTQKLPVALGTDDPIAGDRLSLFDFDDGGAVVWGPTLLAEFVPSEQPAR
;
A
#
# COMPACT_ATOMS: atom_id res chain seq x y z
N MET A 1 5.49 10.67 -6.81
CA MET A 1 5.92 10.91 -5.41
C MET A 1 6.55 9.63 -4.89
N SER A 2 7.77 9.67 -4.35
CA SER A 2 8.37 8.50 -3.71
C SER A 2 8.27 8.63 -2.19
N LEU A 3 7.24 7.99 -1.61
CA LEU A 3 7.02 7.99 -0.18
C LEU A 3 7.10 6.58 0.39
N ARG A 4 7.69 6.45 1.58
CA ARG A 4 7.61 5.23 2.41
C ARG A 4 7.07 5.57 3.78
N LEU A 5 6.23 4.70 4.31
CA LEU A 5 5.91 4.72 5.71
C LEU A 5 7.13 4.24 6.52
N GLY A 6 7.63 5.06 7.43
CA GLY A 6 8.84 4.79 8.22
C GLY A 6 8.74 3.48 9.00
N VAL A 7 7.63 3.28 9.72
CA VAL A 7 7.37 2.03 10.46
C VAL A 7 7.28 0.80 9.57
N ALA A 8 6.81 0.93 8.32
CA ALA A 8 6.76 -0.19 7.39
C ALA A 8 8.16 -0.59 6.92
N ARG A 9 9.01 0.39 6.61
CA ARG A 9 10.44 0.14 6.30
C ARG A 9 11.12 -0.58 7.46
N ASP A 10 10.92 -0.10 8.68
CA ASP A 10 11.52 -0.69 9.88
C ASP A 10 11.02 -2.12 10.15
N ALA A 11 9.80 -2.44 9.68
CA ALA A 11 9.22 -3.78 9.70
C ALA A 11 9.68 -4.68 8.53
N GLY A 12 10.58 -4.22 7.66
CA GLY A 12 11.13 -5.01 6.55
C GLY A 12 10.47 -4.78 5.20
N LEU A 13 9.70 -3.70 5.03
CA LEU A 13 9.24 -3.26 3.73
C LEU A 13 10.39 -2.53 3.00
N ASP A 14 11.34 -3.29 2.46
CA ASP A 14 12.41 -2.83 1.57
C ASP A 14 12.02 -2.99 0.08
N GLU A 15 12.94 -2.67 -0.83
CA GLU A 15 12.65 -2.68 -2.28
C GLU A 15 12.41 -4.10 -2.80
N ASP A 16 13.06 -5.11 -2.21
CA ASP A 16 12.84 -6.51 -2.56
C ASP A 16 11.41 -6.93 -2.15
N MET A 17 10.95 -6.55 -0.96
CA MET A 17 9.57 -6.78 -0.53
C MET A 17 8.57 -5.99 -1.39
N ALA A 18 8.90 -4.76 -1.77
CA ALA A 18 8.04 -3.95 -2.65
C ALA A 18 7.87 -4.62 -4.03
N ALA A 19 8.95 -5.14 -4.62
CA ALA A 19 8.90 -5.89 -5.87
C ALA A 19 8.05 -7.17 -5.75
N LYS A 20 8.11 -7.86 -4.62
CA LYS A 20 7.23 -9.01 -4.34
C LYS A 20 5.76 -8.60 -4.26
N ILE A 21 5.46 -7.42 -3.74
CA ILE A 21 4.08 -6.89 -3.68
C ILE A 21 3.59 -6.53 -5.07
N ASP A 22 4.42 -5.92 -5.94
CA ASP A 22 4.00 -5.54 -7.29
C ASP A 22 3.64 -6.76 -8.17
N HIS A 23 4.26 -7.92 -7.90
CA HIS A 23 4.02 -9.19 -8.59
C HIS A 23 3.60 -10.31 -7.62
N TYR A 24 2.71 -10.00 -6.69
CA TYR A 24 2.40 -10.89 -5.57
C TYR A 24 1.85 -12.27 -5.97
N GLU A 25 1.19 -12.39 -7.11
CA GLU A 25 0.67 -13.68 -7.58
C GLU A 25 1.82 -14.67 -7.85
N ASP A 26 2.91 -14.18 -8.43
CA ASP A 26 4.08 -14.98 -8.81
C ASP A 26 5.18 -15.02 -7.74
N SER A 27 5.01 -14.27 -6.65
CA SER A 27 5.99 -14.20 -5.57
C SER A 27 5.89 -15.36 -4.57
N ASP A 28 6.85 -15.44 -3.66
CA ASP A 28 6.91 -16.39 -2.55
C ASP A 28 6.12 -15.91 -1.31
N LEU A 29 5.29 -14.87 -1.43
CA LEU A 29 4.48 -14.38 -0.31
C LEU A 29 3.50 -15.47 0.17
N PRO A 30 3.25 -15.57 1.48
CA PRO A 30 2.21 -16.45 2.00
C PRO A 30 0.83 -16.15 1.40
N GLU A 31 0.02 -17.19 1.20
CA GLU A 31 -1.29 -17.05 0.52
C GLU A 31 -2.22 -16.03 1.19
N HIS A 32 -2.23 -15.94 2.52
CA HIS A 32 -3.04 -14.94 3.21
C HIS A 32 -2.67 -13.49 2.82
N GLN A 33 -1.38 -13.21 2.57
CA GLN A 33 -0.93 -11.90 2.11
C GLN A 33 -1.34 -11.66 0.66
N LYS A 34 -1.23 -12.67 -0.21
CA LYS A 34 -1.74 -12.59 -1.58
C LYS A 34 -3.23 -12.31 -1.62
N VAL A 35 -4.02 -12.98 -0.78
CA VAL A 35 -5.47 -12.73 -0.65
C VAL A 35 -5.76 -11.30 -0.19
N ALA A 36 -5.01 -10.76 0.77
CA ALA A 36 -5.13 -9.36 1.17
C ALA A 36 -4.79 -8.38 0.04
N LEU A 37 -3.78 -8.70 -0.79
CA LEU A 37 -3.40 -7.90 -1.95
C LEU A 37 -4.45 -7.97 -3.07
N ARG A 38 -5.02 -9.15 -3.37
CA ARG A 38 -6.18 -9.30 -4.28
C ARG A 38 -7.36 -8.45 -3.81
N LEU A 39 -7.66 -8.48 -2.50
CA LEU A 39 -8.70 -7.64 -1.91
C LEU A 39 -8.37 -6.15 -2.08
N THR A 40 -7.11 -5.76 -1.85
CA THR A 40 -6.63 -4.39 -2.02
C THR A 40 -6.83 -3.91 -3.47
N ASP A 41 -6.40 -4.69 -4.46
CA ASP A 41 -6.53 -4.36 -5.87
C ASP A 41 -8.00 -4.18 -6.29
N ALA A 42 -8.85 -5.12 -5.88
CA ALA A 42 -10.28 -5.07 -6.15
C ALA A 42 -10.93 -3.85 -5.48
N PHE A 43 -10.59 -3.57 -4.22
CA PHE A 43 -11.10 -2.43 -3.47
C PHE A 43 -10.67 -1.09 -4.05
N VAL A 44 -9.39 -0.93 -4.40
CA VAL A 44 -8.85 0.34 -4.93
C VAL A 44 -9.45 0.69 -6.29
N THR A 45 -9.68 -0.33 -7.13
CA THR A 45 -10.15 -0.19 -8.52
C THR A 45 -11.67 -0.09 -8.62
N ALA A 46 -12.39 -1.05 -8.01
CA ALA A 46 -13.84 -1.17 -8.13
C ALA A 46 -14.43 -1.84 -6.87
N PRO A 47 -14.57 -1.11 -5.75
CA PRO A 47 -15.00 -1.70 -4.48
C PRO A 47 -16.38 -2.37 -4.54
N GLY A 48 -17.26 -1.90 -5.43
CA GLY A 48 -18.59 -2.50 -5.65
C GLY A 48 -18.58 -3.80 -6.47
N ALA A 49 -17.43 -4.23 -6.97
CA ALA A 49 -17.28 -5.40 -7.85
C ALA A 49 -16.43 -6.53 -7.22
N ILE A 50 -16.24 -6.51 -5.90
CA ILE A 50 -15.59 -7.61 -5.18
C ILE A 50 -16.46 -8.86 -5.30
N SER A 51 -15.91 -9.93 -5.89
CA SER A 51 -16.66 -11.15 -6.16
C SER A 51 -16.92 -11.97 -4.89
N ASP A 52 -17.92 -12.85 -4.95
CA ASP A 52 -18.25 -13.76 -3.84
C ASP A 52 -17.12 -14.77 -3.58
N GLU A 53 -16.38 -15.17 -4.62
CA GLU A 53 -15.21 -16.04 -4.50
C GLU A 53 -14.08 -15.36 -3.71
N LEU A 54 -13.78 -14.09 -4.01
CA LEU A 54 -12.77 -13.34 -3.27
C LEU A 54 -13.21 -13.10 -1.83
N ARG A 55 -14.49 -12.82 -1.59
CA ARG A 55 -15.05 -12.73 -0.23
C ARG A 55 -14.84 -14.02 0.55
N ALA A 56 -15.10 -15.18 -0.06
CA ALA A 56 -14.90 -16.48 0.57
C ALA A 56 -13.42 -16.74 0.90
N GLN A 57 -12.49 -16.39 0.02
CA GLN A 57 -11.05 -16.49 0.29
C GLN A 57 -10.62 -15.64 1.47
N VAL A 58 -11.08 -14.38 1.52
CA VAL A 58 -10.79 -13.46 2.64
C VAL A 58 -11.31 -14.04 3.96
N GLN A 59 -12.55 -14.54 3.98
CA GLN A 59 -13.14 -15.15 5.18
C GLN A 59 -12.46 -16.47 5.61
N ALA A 60 -11.79 -17.16 4.69
CA ALA A 60 -11.02 -18.36 5.02
C ALA A 60 -9.67 -18.06 5.70
N HIS A 61 -9.09 -16.88 5.46
CA HIS A 61 -7.78 -16.49 5.97
C HIS A 61 -7.82 -15.49 7.12
N PHE A 62 -8.89 -14.71 7.25
CA PHE A 62 -8.99 -13.62 8.22
C PHE A 62 -10.23 -13.73 9.10
N THR A 63 -10.07 -13.35 10.35
CA THR A 63 -11.20 -13.14 11.26
C THR A 63 -11.99 -11.90 10.87
N GLU A 64 -13.26 -11.81 11.32
CA GLU A 64 -14.10 -10.64 11.08
C GLU A 64 -13.43 -9.32 11.50
N ALA A 65 -12.78 -9.31 12.67
CA ALA A 65 -12.06 -8.13 13.16
C ALA A 65 -10.90 -7.71 12.23
N GLN A 66 -10.10 -8.68 11.77
CA GLN A 66 -9.01 -8.40 10.81
C GLN A 66 -9.54 -7.91 9.47
N ILE A 67 -10.68 -8.43 9.00
CA ILE A 67 -11.31 -7.94 7.76
C ILE A 67 -11.74 -6.48 7.92
N VAL A 68 -12.33 -6.13 9.07
CA VAL A 68 -12.69 -4.74 9.37
C VAL A 68 -11.46 -3.84 9.38
N GLU A 69 -10.37 -4.25 10.03
CA GLU A 69 -9.11 -3.50 10.05
C GLU A 69 -8.55 -3.30 8.64
N LEU A 70 -8.47 -4.36 7.83
CA LEU A 70 -8.02 -4.26 6.43
C LEU A 70 -8.85 -3.25 5.63
N MET A 71 -10.19 -3.31 5.74
CA MET A 71 -11.08 -2.39 5.01
C MET A 71 -10.92 -0.94 5.47
N LEU A 72 -10.72 -0.71 6.76
CA LEU A 72 -10.47 0.63 7.31
C LEU A 72 -9.11 1.17 6.86
N ASP A 73 -8.06 0.34 6.84
CA ASP A 73 -6.74 0.75 6.36
C ASP A 73 -6.77 1.11 4.87
N MET A 74 -7.40 0.29 4.03
CA MET A 74 -7.57 0.61 2.60
C MET A 74 -8.36 1.90 2.37
N SER A 75 -9.38 2.14 3.20
CA SER A 75 -10.17 3.37 3.17
C SER A 75 -9.34 4.59 3.57
N LYS A 76 -8.53 4.47 4.62
CA LYS A 76 -7.60 5.51 5.09
C LYS A 76 -6.62 5.91 3.96
N TRP A 77 -6.02 4.93 3.28
CA TRP A 77 -5.07 5.20 2.19
C TRP A 77 -5.71 5.73 0.91
N SER A 78 -7.01 5.53 0.71
CA SER A 78 -7.73 6.10 -0.44
C SER A 78 -7.80 7.64 -0.43
N THR A 79 -7.47 8.29 0.69
CA THR A 79 -7.38 9.76 0.81
C THR A 79 -6.34 10.38 -0.12
N GLN A 80 -5.32 9.63 -0.56
CA GLN A 80 -4.34 10.08 -1.56
C GLN A 80 -4.97 10.54 -2.88
N LYS A 81 -6.20 10.08 -3.18
CA LYS A 81 -6.93 10.49 -4.38
C LYS A 81 -7.30 11.98 -4.36
N LEU A 82 -7.43 12.60 -3.18
CA LEU A 82 -7.75 14.02 -3.05
C LEU A 82 -6.61 14.93 -3.53
N PRO A 83 -5.37 14.84 -3.01
CA PRO A 83 -4.28 15.68 -3.51
C PRO A 83 -3.97 15.42 -4.99
N VAL A 84 -4.04 14.17 -5.47
CA VAL A 84 -3.86 13.85 -6.90
C VAL A 84 -4.92 14.52 -7.77
N ALA A 85 -6.20 14.45 -7.39
CA ALA A 85 -7.28 15.08 -8.15
C ALA A 85 -7.20 16.61 -8.17
N LEU A 86 -6.65 17.21 -7.10
CA LEU A 86 -6.43 18.64 -6.99
C LEU A 86 -5.10 19.09 -7.61
N GLY A 87 -4.23 18.16 -8.03
CA GLY A 87 -2.88 18.46 -8.51
C GLY A 87 -1.97 19.08 -7.45
N THR A 88 -2.19 18.73 -6.18
CA THR A 88 -1.41 19.22 -5.03
C THR A 88 -0.49 18.15 -4.46
N ASP A 89 -0.12 17.15 -5.26
CA ASP A 89 0.71 16.00 -4.91
C ASP A 89 2.19 16.18 -5.32
N ASP A 90 2.70 17.42 -5.25
CA ASP A 90 4.08 17.73 -5.57
C ASP A 90 5.07 16.85 -4.77
N PRO A 91 6.11 16.29 -5.43
CA PRO A 91 7.10 15.48 -4.73
C PRO A 91 7.93 16.33 -3.77
N ILE A 92 8.12 15.82 -2.55
CA ILE A 92 9.04 16.42 -1.57
C ILE A 92 10.48 16.38 -2.09
N ALA A 93 10.88 15.25 -2.68
CA ALA A 93 12.10 15.09 -3.45
C ALA A 93 11.82 14.18 -4.64
N GLY A 94 12.07 14.66 -5.86
CA GLY A 94 11.70 13.95 -7.09
C GLY A 94 12.57 12.74 -7.42
N ASP A 95 13.80 12.72 -6.91
CA ASP A 95 14.86 11.76 -7.18
C ASP A 95 15.22 10.88 -5.96
N ARG A 96 14.53 11.09 -4.83
CA ARG A 96 14.82 10.44 -3.54
C ARG A 96 13.56 9.91 -2.88
N LEU A 97 13.74 8.85 -2.09
CA LEU A 97 12.68 8.33 -1.24
C LEU A 97 12.52 9.22 0.00
N SER A 98 11.33 9.78 0.22
CA SER A 98 11.00 10.51 1.44
C SER A 98 10.21 9.65 2.41
N LEU A 99 10.54 9.71 3.70
CA LEU A 99 9.80 9.00 4.74
C LEU A 99 8.70 9.86 5.33
N PHE A 100 7.66 9.20 5.82
CA PHE A 100 6.65 9.81 6.68
C PHE A 100 6.15 8.81 7.71
N ASP A 101 5.48 9.32 8.73
CA ASP A 101 4.84 8.57 9.80
C ASP A 101 3.52 9.24 10.22
N PHE A 102 2.82 8.66 11.20
CA PHE A 102 1.67 9.26 11.86
C PHE A 102 1.97 9.47 13.35
N ASP A 103 1.64 10.64 13.89
CA ASP A 103 1.68 10.86 15.33
C ASP A 103 0.49 10.19 16.06
N ASP A 104 0.47 10.27 17.39
CA ASP A 104 -0.61 9.72 18.23
C ASP A 104 -1.99 10.34 17.92
N GLY A 105 -2.03 11.51 17.28
CA GLY A 105 -3.24 12.17 16.81
C GLY A 105 -3.66 11.78 15.39
N GLY A 106 -2.87 10.95 14.71
CA GLY A 106 -3.08 10.53 13.33
C GLY A 106 -2.68 11.58 12.29
N ALA A 107 -1.97 12.65 12.70
CA ALA A 107 -1.45 13.64 11.76
C ALA A 107 -0.17 13.11 11.09
N VAL A 108 0.03 13.47 9.82
CA VAL A 108 1.23 13.07 9.06
C VAL A 108 2.45 13.83 9.59
N VAL A 109 3.49 13.08 9.97
CA VAL A 109 4.80 13.61 10.34
C VAL A 109 5.79 13.27 9.24
N TRP A 110 6.48 14.27 8.71
CA TRP A 110 7.47 14.08 7.66
C TRP A 110 8.82 13.66 8.25
N GLY A 111 9.33 12.53 7.75
CA GLY A 111 10.64 12.01 8.09
C GLY A 111 11.74 12.54 7.16
N PRO A 112 13.00 12.07 7.31
CA PRO A 112 14.08 12.48 6.44
C PRO A 112 13.86 11.99 5.01
N THR A 113 14.34 12.76 4.05
CA THR A 113 14.59 12.26 2.69
C THR A 113 15.83 11.37 2.73
N LEU A 114 15.68 10.12 2.30
CA LEU A 114 16.76 9.14 2.32
C LEU A 114 17.82 9.45 1.28
N LEU A 115 19.04 9.02 1.58
CA LEU A 115 20.15 9.12 0.63
C LEU A 115 20.11 8.05 -0.48
N ALA A 116 19.16 7.12 -0.41
CA ALA A 116 18.92 6.20 -1.50
C ALA A 116 18.21 6.97 -2.64
N GLU A 117 18.66 6.74 -3.87
CA GLU A 117 17.87 7.14 -5.04
C GLU A 117 16.55 6.39 -5.01
N PHE A 118 15.47 7.09 -5.37
CA PHE A 118 14.24 6.39 -5.67
C PHE A 118 14.41 5.67 -7.00
N VAL A 119 14.36 4.34 -6.95
CA VAL A 119 14.27 3.50 -8.15
C VAL A 119 12.81 3.09 -8.27
N PRO A 120 12.04 3.64 -9.23
CA PRO A 120 10.68 3.18 -9.47
C PRO A 120 10.71 1.69 -9.81
N SER A 121 9.76 0.91 -9.27
CA SER A 121 9.54 -0.43 -9.80
C SER A 121 9.16 -0.33 -11.29
N GLU A 122 9.70 -1.23 -12.11
CA GLU A 122 9.28 -1.32 -13.50
C GLU A 122 7.82 -1.78 -13.52
N GLN A 123 6.88 -0.85 -13.67
CA GLN A 123 5.49 -1.23 -13.92
C GLN A 123 5.46 -2.00 -15.25
N PRO A 124 4.96 -3.25 -15.28
CA PRO A 124 4.77 -3.92 -16.55
C PRO A 124 3.85 -3.08 -17.42
N ALA A 125 4.19 -2.96 -18.71
CA ALA A 125 3.32 -2.32 -19.68
C ALA A 125 1.95 -3.01 -19.63
N ARG A 126 0.90 -2.24 -19.35
CA ARG A 126 -0.50 -2.71 -19.35
C ARG A 126 -0.90 -3.33 -20.68
#